data_AF-A0A949CD22-F1
#
_entry.id   AF-A0A949CD22-F1
#
_cell.length_a   1.000
_cell.length_b   1.000
_cell.length_c   1.000
_cell.angle_alpha   90.00
_cell.angle_beta   90.00
_cell.angle_gamma   90.00
#
_symmetry.space_group_name_H-M   'P 1'
#
loop_
_entity.id
_entity.type
_entity.pdbx_description
1 polymer ?
#
loop_
_entity_poly.entity_id
_entity_poly.type
_entity_poly.pdbx_seq_one_letter_code
_entity_poly.pdbx_strand_id
1 'polypeptide(L)'
;SPECVELLKQSDIVVTNPPFSLFREYVKQLFDYNKKFVIIGNMNAITYKEVFPLIKSNKLWLGNKTSSQQMFLEAPKEYTERVMASRPQGMWWRIIDGKPLIGIHTALWFTNLDHGRRHQPLQLMTKAEVIKFTTKKPFEKYENYDAIEVSLVKNIPSDYNGVMGVPVSFLDKYNPAQFEILGSNRGVDQDPNKIYGKGSYLNGKEVYKRLFIKHKKVKK
;
A
#
# COMPACT_ATOMS: atom_id res chain seq x y z
N SER A 1 0.79 2.98 -28.46
CA SER A 1 1.18 3.29 -29.85
C SER A 1 2.30 4.32 -29.82
N PRO A 2 3.02 4.53 -30.95
CA PRO A 2 3.99 5.64 -31.07
C PRO A 2 3.37 7.00 -30.72
N GLU A 3 2.13 7.24 -31.13
CA GLU A 3 1.36 8.45 -30.80
C GLU A 3 1.22 8.67 -29.29
N CYS A 4 0.79 7.67 -28.52
CA CYS A 4 0.66 7.80 -27.06
C CYS A 4 2.00 8.10 -26.38
N VAL A 5 3.10 7.55 -26.91
CA VAL A 5 4.45 7.81 -26.39
C VAL A 5 4.86 9.25 -26.68
N GLU A 6 4.49 9.81 -27.83
CA GLU A 6 4.80 11.20 -28.16
C GLU A 6 4.04 12.19 -27.26
N LEU A 7 2.75 11.92 -27.00
CA LEU A 7 1.98 12.66 -25.99
C LEU A 7 2.58 12.56 -24.59
N LEU A 8 3.02 11.36 -24.21
CA LEU A 8 3.69 11.15 -22.92
C LEU A 8 4.94 12.02 -22.80
N LYS A 9 5.79 12.07 -23.84
CA LYS A 9 7.01 12.88 -23.83
C LYS A 9 6.73 14.36 -23.59
N GLN A 10 5.66 14.89 -24.18
CA GLN A 10 5.23 16.30 -24.02
C GLN A 10 4.62 16.61 -22.64
N SER A 11 4.12 15.60 -21.93
CA SER A 11 3.48 15.79 -20.60
C SER A 11 4.48 15.94 -19.46
N ASP A 12 4.19 16.77 -18.46
CA ASP A 12 4.95 16.81 -17.20
C ASP A 12 4.36 15.84 -16.16
N ILE A 13 3.02 15.82 -16.08
CA ILE A 13 2.24 15.05 -15.12
C ILE A 13 1.24 14.17 -15.87
N VAL A 14 1.21 12.88 -15.54
CA VAL A 14 0.25 11.91 -16.05
C VAL A 14 -0.78 11.58 -14.99
N VAL A 15 -2.07 11.78 -15.30
CA VAL A 15 -3.18 11.39 -14.43
C VAL A 15 -4.08 10.43 -15.18
N THR A 16 -4.14 9.15 -14.77
CA THR A 16 -4.89 8.14 -15.54
C THR A 16 -5.26 6.88 -14.74
N ASN A 17 -6.15 6.07 -15.32
CA ASN A 17 -6.50 4.73 -14.83
C ASN A 17 -5.96 3.69 -15.83
N PRO A 18 -4.69 3.26 -15.72
CA PRO A 18 -4.12 2.27 -16.63
C PRO A 18 -4.78 0.90 -16.44
N PRO A 19 -4.81 0.04 -17.48
CA PRO A 19 -5.22 -1.34 -17.32
C PRO A 19 -4.38 -2.04 -16.24
N PHE A 20 -5.04 -2.66 -15.25
CA PHE A 20 -4.34 -3.27 -14.11
C PHE A 20 -3.40 -4.40 -14.53
N SER A 21 -3.68 -5.08 -15.65
CA SER A 21 -2.81 -6.10 -16.25
C SER A 21 -1.48 -5.57 -16.74
N LEU A 22 -1.40 -4.29 -17.12
CA LEU A 22 -0.21 -3.61 -17.65
C LEU A 22 0.41 -2.64 -16.64
N PHE A 23 0.00 -2.71 -15.37
CA PHE A 23 0.38 -1.73 -14.36
C PHE A 23 1.90 -1.67 -14.15
N ARG A 24 2.58 -2.83 -14.19
CA ARG A 24 4.04 -2.91 -13.98
C ARG A 24 4.81 -2.25 -15.10
N GLU A 25 4.46 -2.60 -16.33
CA GLU A 25 5.02 -2.07 -17.56
C GLU A 25 4.78 -0.56 -17.65
N TYR A 26 3.58 -0.11 -17.26
CA TYR A 26 3.22 1.29 -17.28
C TYR A 26 3.95 2.11 -16.22
N VAL A 27 4.05 1.63 -14.97
CA VAL A 27 4.87 2.30 -13.94
C VAL A 27 6.32 2.40 -14.40
N LYS A 28 6.89 1.32 -14.96
CA LYS A 28 8.24 1.36 -15.52
C LYS A 28 8.37 2.45 -16.58
N GLN A 29 7.44 2.53 -17.54
CA GLN A 29 7.45 3.55 -18.58
C GLN A 29 7.41 4.98 -18.00
N LEU A 30 6.56 5.23 -16.99
CA LEU A 30 6.50 6.56 -16.35
C LEU A 30 7.83 6.96 -15.70
N PHE A 31 8.56 6.02 -15.11
CA PHE A 31 9.90 6.27 -14.57
C PHE A 31 10.96 6.44 -15.66
N ASP A 32 10.94 5.62 -16.71
CA ASP A 32 11.89 5.71 -17.83
C ASP A 32 11.81 7.09 -18.52
N TYR A 33 10.61 7.67 -18.60
CA TYR A 33 10.36 9.01 -19.16
C TYR A 33 10.37 10.13 -18.09
N ASN A 34 10.79 9.84 -16.85
CA ASN A 34 10.89 10.79 -15.73
C ASN A 34 9.61 11.61 -15.47
N LYS A 35 8.45 10.96 -15.54
CA LYS A 35 7.16 11.64 -15.39
C LYS A 35 6.73 11.73 -13.94
N LYS A 36 6.08 12.84 -13.61
CA LYS A 36 5.25 12.90 -12.42
C LYS A 36 3.91 12.26 -12.72
N PHE A 37 3.28 11.61 -11.74
CA PHE A 37 2.03 10.92 -12.03
C PHE A 37 1.12 10.74 -10.81
N VAL A 38 -0.17 10.57 -11.09
CA VAL A 38 -1.20 10.09 -10.16
C VAL A 38 -2.03 9.07 -10.92
N ILE A 39 -1.85 7.78 -10.62
CA ILE A 39 -2.48 6.69 -11.37
C ILE A 39 -3.30 5.77 -10.47
N ILE A 40 -4.38 5.22 -11.00
CA ILE A 40 -5.15 4.19 -10.30
C ILE A 40 -4.47 2.84 -10.48
N GLY A 41 -4.33 2.09 -9.40
CA GLY A 41 -3.84 0.72 -9.44
C GLY A 41 -4.58 -0.17 -8.45
N ASN A 42 -4.36 -1.47 -8.58
CA ASN A 42 -4.85 -2.44 -7.62
C ASN A 42 -3.95 -2.48 -6.37
N MET A 43 -4.51 -2.68 -5.18
CA MET A 43 -3.76 -2.84 -3.93
C MET A 43 -2.70 -3.96 -4.00
N ASN A 44 -2.96 -5.03 -4.77
CA ASN A 44 -2.00 -6.11 -4.99
C ASN A 44 -0.71 -5.61 -5.66
N ALA A 45 -0.79 -4.53 -6.44
CA ALA A 45 0.34 -3.96 -7.17
C ALA A 45 1.43 -3.38 -6.27
N ILE A 46 1.10 -3.00 -5.03
CA ILE A 46 2.06 -2.56 -4.00
C ILE A 46 3.26 -3.50 -3.91
N THR A 47 3.00 -4.79 -4.13
CA THR A 47 3.97 -5.84 -3.84
C THR A 47 4.55 -6.51 -5.07
N TYR A 48 4.25 -5.97 -6.25
CA TYR A 48 4.89 -6.39 -7.50
C TYR A 48 6.39 -6.11 -7.45
N LYS A 49 7.15 -6.96 -8.15
CA LYS A 49 8.62 -6.93 -8.20
C LYS A 49 9.15 -5.55 -8.61
N GLU A 50 8.45 -4.88 -9.52
CA GLU A 50 8.85 -3.62 -10.12
C GLU A 50 8.34 -2.41 -9.32
N VAL A 51 7.35 -2.61 -8.44
CA VAL A 51 6.67 -1.52 -7.70
C VAL A 51 7.17 -1.43 -6.27
N PHE A 52 7.31 -2.55 -5.56
CA PHE A 52 7.71 -2.54 -4.16
C PHE A 52 9.10 -1.90 -3.92
N PRO A 53 10.12 -2.12 -4.76
CA PRO A 53 11.41 -1.44 -4.61
C PRO A 53 11.30 0.08 -4.72
N LEU A 54 10.38 0.60 -5.54
CA LEU A 54 10.13 2.03 -5.67
C LEU A 54 9.46 2.59 -4.41
N ILE A 55 8.55 1.84 -3.78
CA ILE A 55 7.95 2.20 -2.49
C ILE A 55 9.01 2.20 -1.38
N LYS A 56 9.78 1.13 -1.28
CA LYS A 56 10.85 0.98 -0.27
C LYS A 56 11.89 2.10 -0.38
N SER A 57 12.29 2.45 -1.60
CA SER A 57 13.25 3.53 -1.87
C SER A 57 12.63 4.94 -1.87
N ASN A 58 11.36 5.07 -1.44
CA ASN A 58 10.66 6.36 -1.35
C ASN A 58 10.56 7.13 -2.68
N LYS A 59 10.51 6.41 -3.82
CA LYS A 59 10.31 6.96 -5.17
C LYS A 59 8.87 6.92 -5.65
N LEU A 60 8.06 6.03 -5.07
CA LEU A 60 6.63 5.87 -5.34
C LEU A 60 5.90 5.70 -4.00
N TRP A 61 4.67 6.21 -3.87
CA TRP A 61 3.84 6.03 -2.68
C TRP A 61 2.35 5.99 -3.02
N LEU A 62 1.54 5.62 -2.03
CA LEU A 62 0.08 5.67 -2.15
C LEU A 62 -0.40 7.13 -2.10
N GLY A 63 -1.32 7.48 -2.98
CA GLY A 63 -1.90 8.81 -3.07
C GLY A 63 -3.00 9.07 -2.04
N ASN A 64 -3.77 10.15 -2.25
CA ASN A 64 -4.77 10.61 -1.32
C ASN A 64 -6.07 9.79 -1.39
N LYS A 65 -6.09 8.62 -0.75
CA LYS A 65 -7.27 7.81 -0.38
C LYS A 65 -6.79 6.62 0.44
N THR A 66 -7.47 6.24 1.53
CA THR A 66 -7.08 5.03 2.28
C THR A 66 -7.52 3.76 1.55
N SER A 67 -6.85 2.64 1.82
CA SER A 67 -7.25 1.32 1.32
C SER A 67 -8.60 0.85 1.87
N SER A 68 -9.10 1.48 2.94
CA SER A 68 -10.42 1.23 3.50
C SER A 68 -11.56 1.98 2.79
N GLN A 69 -11.26 3.05 2.05
CA GLN A 69 -12.26 3.77 1.26
C GLN A 69 -12.50 3.01 -0.05
N GLN A 70 -13.69 3.09 -0.63
CA GLN A 70 -13.99 2.50 -1.94
C GLN A 70 -13.81 3.57 -3.02
N MET A 71 -13.32 3.20 -4.20
CA MET A 71 -13.44 4.05 -5.39
C MET A 71 -14.71 3.68 -6.13
N PHE A 72 -15.43 4.68 -6.61
CA PHE A 72 -16.58 4.49 -7.48
C PHE A 72 -16.23 5.06 -8.85
N LEU A 73 -16.24 4.22 -9.88
CA LEU A 73 -15.91 4.61 -11.24
C LEU A 73 -17.10 4.36 -12.16
N GLU A 74 -17.20 5.18 -13.20
CA GLU A 74 -18.10 4.91 -14.31
C GLU A 74 -17.63 3.68 -15.08
N ALA A 75 -18.59 2.86 -15.51
CA ALA A 75 -18.34 1.63 -16.26
C ALA A 75 -19.37 1.52 -17.40
N PRO A 76 -19.09 0.72 -18.46
CA PRO A 76 -20.02 0.51 -19.56
C PRO A 76 -21.42 0.18 -19.08
N LYS A 77 -22.44 0.73 -19.76
CA LYS A 77 -23.84 0.67 -19.34
C LYS A 77 -24.30 -0.75 -19.04
N GLU A 78 -23.99 -1.70 -19.92
CA GLU A 78 -24.40 -3.10 -19.80
C GLU A 78 -23.77 -3.77 -18.59
N TYR A 79 -22.53 -3.40 -18.24
CA TYR A 79 -21.87 -3.89 -17.03
C TYR A 79 -22.51 -3.28 -15.78
N THR A 80 -22.78 -1.98 -15.81
CA THR A 80 -23.40 -1.26 -14.70
C THR A 80 -24.79 -1.81 -14.37
N GLU A 81 -25.64 -2.00 -15.38
CA GLU A 81 -26.99 -2.56 -15.23
C GLU A 81 -26.94 -3.99 -14.67
N ARG A 82 -26.03 -4.84 -15.18
CA ARG A 82 -25.84 -6.20 -14.66
C ARG A 82 -25.42 -6.22 -13.19
N VAL A 83 -24.52 -5.33 -12.77
CA VAL A 83 -24.11 -5.25 -11.36
C VAL A 83 -25.27 -4.78 -10.50
N MET A 84 -26.01 -3.76 -10.94
CA MET A 84 -27.19 -3.26 -10.22
C MET A 84 -28.28 -4.31 -10.06
N ALA A 85 -28.50 -5.15 -11.07
CA ALA A 85 -29.48 -6.24 -11.02
C ALA A 85 -29.06 -7.42 -10.14
N SER A 86 -27.75 -7.63 -9.93
CA SER A 86 -27.23 -8.84 -9.26
C SER A 86 -26.60 -8.58 -7.89
N ARG A 87 -26.35 -7.31 -7.53
CA ARG A 87 -25.64 -6.94 -6.30
C ARG A 87 -26.40 -5.84 -5.55
N PRO A 88 -26.41 -5.86 -4.20
CA PRO A 88 -27.03 -4.81 -3.43
C PRO A 88 -26.27 -3.49 -3.61
N GLN A 89 -27.02 -2.39 -3.59
CA GLN A 89 -26.47 -1.05 -3.50
C GLN A 89 -25.63 -0.92 -2.22
N GLY A 90 -24.55 -0.13 -2.29
CA GLY A 90 -23.65 0.10 -1.17
C GLY A 90 -22.21 -0.09 -1.59
N MET A 91 -21.67 -1.29 -1.40
CA MET A 91 -20.26 -1.55 -1.72
C MET A 91 -20.02 -1.77 -3.21
N TRP A 92 -20.96 -2.44 -3.88
CA TRP A 92 -20.84 -2.86 -5.28
C TRP A 92 -21.16 -1.73 -6.25
N TRP A 93 -22.10 -0.87 -5.90
CA TRP A 93 -22.48 0.29 -6.68
C TRP A 93 -23.20 1.33 -5.82
N ARG A 94 -23.17 2.58 -6.25
CA ARG A 94 -23.89 3.71 -5.63
C ARG A 94 -24.36 4.69 -6.70
N ILE A 95 -25.38 5.47 -6.37
CA ILE A 95 -25.73 6.67 -7.14
C ILE A 95 -24.92 7.83 -6.56
N ILE A 96 -24.07 8.44 -7.37
CA ILE A 96 -23.26 9.62 -7.04
C ILE A 96 -23.53 10.65 -8.13
N ASP A 97 -23.92 11.86 -7.73
CA ASP A 97 -24.30 12.95 -8.66
C ASP A 97 -25.32 12.52 -9.73
N GLY A 98 -26.31 11.72 -9.30
CA GLY A 98 -27.39 11.22 -10.16
C GLY A 98 -26.98 10.07 -11.10
N LYS A 99 -25.73 9.60 -11.06
CA LYS A 99 -25.24 8.51 -11.92
C LYS A 99 -24.90 7.24 -11.13
N PRO A 100 -25.26 6.03 -11.61
CA PRO A 100 -24.81 4.79 -11.01
C PRO A 100 -23.32 4.56 -11.31
N LEU A 101 -22.51 4.47 -10.26
CA LEU A 101 -21.08 4.18 -10.33
C LEU A 101 -20.76 2.85 -9.66
N ILE A 102 -19.77 2.13 -10.20
CA ILE A 102 -19.36 0.82 -9.71
C ILE A 102 -18.24 0.94 -8.68
N GLY A 103 -18.41 0.22 -7.57
CA GLY A 103 -17.41 0.12 -6.51
C GLY A 103 -16.25 -0.78 -6.89
N ILE A 104 -15.03 -0.25 -6.81
CA ILE A 104 -13.78 -0.98 -6.99
C ILE A 104 -13.03 -1.01 -5.65
N HIS A 105 -13.21 -2.11 -4.92
CA HIS A 105 -12.73 -2.26 -3.55
C HIS A 105 -11.20 -2.19 -3.41
N THR A 106 -10.49 -2.69 -4.40
CA THR A 106 -9.02 -2.82 -4.36
C THR A 106 -8.31 -1.67 -5.06
N ALA A 107 -9.03 -0.66 -5.55
CA ALA A 107 -8.43 0.46 -6.24
C ALA A 107 -7.85 1.51 -5.28
N LEU A 108 -6.61 1.91 -5.58
CA LEU A 108 -5.80 2.87 -4.84
C LEU A 108 -5.11 3.83 -5.81
N TRP A 109 -4.82 5.03 -5.33
CA TRP A 109 -3.96 5.97 -6.04
C TRP A 109 -2.49 5.61 -5.79
N PHE A 110 -1.67 5.65 -6.84
CA PHE A 110 -0.22 5.55 -6.78
C PHE A 110 0.36 6.81 -7.38
N THR A 111 1.40 7.36 -6.76
CA THR A 111 1.97 8.63 -7.18
C THR A 111 3.43 8.76 -6.77
N ASN A 112 4.14 9.67 -7.44
CA ASN A 112 5.45 10.21 -7.04
C ASN A 112 5.40 11.73 -6.82
N LEU A 113 4.20 12.31 -6.70
CA LEU A 113 3.94 13.69 -6.30
C LEU A 113 3.82 13.78 -4.79
N ASP A 114 4.57 14.72 -4.21
CA ASP A 114 4.60 14.85 -2.75
C ASP A 114 3.27 15.42 -2.24
N HIS A 115 2.84 14.98 -1.05
CA HIS A 115 1.58 15.43 -0.47
C HIS A 115 1.62 15.38 1.07
N GLY A 116 0.88 16.30 1.70
CA GLY A 116 0.93 16.49 3.17
C GLY A 116 0.70 15.21 3.99
N ARG A 117 -0.23 14.33 3.58
CA ARG A 117 -0.49 13.06 4.30
C ARG A 117 0.77 12.19 4.46
N ARG A 118 1.69 12.23 3.49
CA ARG A 118 2.95 11.46 3.53
C ARG A 118 3.83 11.85 4.71
N HIS A 119 3.69 13.09 5.18
CA HIS A 119 4.49 13.66 6.25
C HIS A 119 3.75 13.70 7.59
N GLN A 120 2.52 13.18 7.66
CA GLN A 120 1.76 13.13 8.90
C GLN A 120 2.32 12.02 9.81
N PRO A 121 2.87 12.35 10.99
CA PRO A 121 3.32 11.33 11.92
C PRO A 121 2.13 10.54 12.46
N LEU A 122 2.29 9.22 12.54
CA LEU A 122 1.34 8.34 13.21
C LEU A 122 1.45 8.56 14.73
N GLN A 123 0.33 8.83 15.39
CA GLN A 123 0.27 8.86 16.84
C GLN A 123 0.33 7.42 17.37
N LEU A 124 1.25 7.18 18.31
CA LEU A 124 1.57 5.85 18.82
C LEU A 124 1.45 5.84 20.35
N MET A 125 1.11 4.67 20.87
CA MET A 125 1.16 4.36 22.31
C MET A 125 2.45 3.58 22.61
N THR A 126 2.88 3.57 23.87
CA THR A 126 3.95 2.67 24.34
C THR A 126 3.50 1.21 24.24
N LYS A 127 4.46 0.28 24.24
CA LYS A 127 4.18 -1.16 24.27
C LYS A 127 3.27 -1.54 25.43
N ALA A 128 3.52 -0.97 26.61
CA ALA A 128 2.71 -1.22 27.80
C ALA A 128 1.26 -0.74 27.62
N GLU A 129 1.06 0.44 27.04
CA GLU A 129 -0.26 0.99 26.76
C GLU A 129 -1.01 0.20 25.67
N VAL A 130 -0.32 -0.22 24.60
CA VAL A 130 -0.92 -1.08 23.57
C VAL A 130 -1.43 -2.38 24.19
N ILE A 131 -0.63 -3.01 25.06
CA ILE A 131 -1.04 -4.22 25.79
C ILE A 131 -2.23 -3.92 26.70
N LYS A 132 -2.15 -2.84 27.49
CA LYS A 132 -3.18 -2.48 28.47
C LYS A 132 -4.51 -2.10 27.82
N PHE A 133 -4.51 -1.33 26.74
CA PHE A 133 -5.73 -0.74 26.19
C PHE A 133 -6.25 -1.46 24.94
N THR A 134 -5.40 -2.14 24.17
CA THR A 134 -5.79 -2.68 22.86
C THR A 134 -5.68 -4.19 22.74
N THR A 135 -4.48 -4.77 22.88
CA THR A 135 -4.29 -6.21 22.59
C THR A 135 -4.67 -7.10 23.75
N LYS A 136 -4.54 -6.62 25.00
CA LYS A 136 -4.68 -7.40 26.25
C LYS A 136 -3.77 -8.63 26.31
N LYS A 137 -2.74 -8.68 25.45
CA LYS A 137 -1.81 -9.78 25.26
C LYS A 137 -0.44 -9.23 24.86
N PRO A 138 0.66 -9.90 25.25
CA PRO A 138 2.00 -9.53 24.78
C PRO A 138 2.10 -9.71 23.26
N PHE A 139 3.05 -9.01 22.65
CA PHE A 139 3.37 -9.18 21.24
C PHE A 139 4.07 -10.53 21.01
N GLU A 140 3.62 -11.27 19.99
CA GLU A 140 4.26 -12.50 19.56
C GLU A 140 5.48 -12.20 18.68
N LYS A 141 6.48 -13.07 18.71
CA LYS A 141 7.65 -13.04 17.82
C LYS A 141 7.51 -14.10 16.74
N TYR A 142 7.97 -13.81 15.53
CA TYR A 142 8.04 -14.83 14.48
C TYR A 142 9.07 -15.90 14.82
N GLU A 143 8.80 -17.13 14.41
CA GLU A 143 9.68 -18.28 14.66
C GLU A 143 10.97 -18.21 13.84
N ASN A 144 10.91 -17.60 12.66
CA ASN A 144 11.98 -17.61 11.66
C ASN A 144 12.54 -16.23 11.33
N TYR A 145 12.16 -15.21 12.09
CA TYR A 145 12.67 -13.85 11.92
C TYR A 145 12.58 -13.07 13.24
N ASP A 146 13.66 -12.37 13.64
CA ASP A 146 13.68 -11.56 14.87
C ASP A 146 12.90 -10.25 14.70
N ALA A 147 11.57 -10.41 14.64
CA ALA A 147 10.60 -9.33 14.60
C ALA A 147 9.36 -9.73 15.38
N ILE A 148 8.64 -8.72 15.88
CA ILE A 148 7.32 -8.93 16.49
C ILE A 148 6.23 -8.82 15.43
N GLU A 149 5.16 -9.59 15.61
CA GLU A 149 3.92 -9.43 14.84
C GLU A 149 3.10 -8.27 15.40
N VAL A 150 2.75 -7.34 14.53
CA VAL A 150 1.88 -6.19 14.84
C VAL A 150 0.73 -6.19 13.84
N SER A 151 -0.33 -6.94 14.14
CA SER A 151 -1.41 -7.20 13.17
C SER A 151 -2.25 -5.97 12.79
N LEU A 152 -2.20 -4.89 13.57
CA LEU A 152 -2.95 -3.66 13.32
C LEU A 152 -2.03 -2.44 13.43
N VAL A 153 -2.17 -1.50 12.49
CA VAL A 153 -1.37 -0.26 12.45
C VAL A 153 -1.47 0.55 13.76
N LYS A 154 -2.64 0.56 14.41
CA LYS A 154 -2.85 1.24 15.70
C LYS A 154 -2.10 0.60 16.88
N ASN A 155 -1.58 -0.62 16.72
CA ASN A 155 -0.86 -1.35 17.74
C ASN A 155 0.65 -1.18 17.62
N ILE A 156 1.16 -0.39 16.67
CA ILE A 156 2.60 -0.13 16.53
C ILE A 156 3.06 0.60 17.81
N PRO A 157 3.95 -0.01 18.62
CA PRO A 157 4.43 0.61 19.85
C PRO A 157 5.48 1.69 19.55
N SER A 158 5.46 2.80 20.27
CA SER A 158 6.40 3.92 20.12
C SER A 158 7.82 3.63 20.64
N ASP A 159 7.95 2.70 21.57
CA ASP A 159 9.15 2.42 22.38
C ASP A 159 9.84 1.10 22.01
N TYR A 160 9.41 0.43 20.92
CA TYR A 160 10.03 -0.81 20.47
C TYR A 160 11.08 -0.57 19.38
N ASN A 161 12.36 -0.76 19.74
CA ASN A 161 13.49 -0.50 18.83
C ASN A 161 13.80 -1.64 17.84
N GLY A 162 13.11 -2.78 17.94
CA GLY A 162 13.32 -3.93 17.06
C GLY A 162 12.54 -3.84 15.74
N VAL A 163 12.59 -4.90 14.95
CA VAL A 163 11.80 -4.98 13.71
C VAL A 163 10.36 -5.39 14.01
N MET A 164 9.42 -4.79 13.30
CA MET A 164 7.99 -5.05 13.43
C MET A 164 7.42 -5.50 12.10
N GLY A 165 6.68 -6.61 12.08
CA GLY A 165 5.87 -7.02 10.94
C GLY A 165 4.48 -6.39 11.03
N VAL A 166 4.16 -5.50 10.09
CA VAL A 166 2.90 -4.76 10.03
C VAL A 166 2.08 -5.14 8.79
N PRO A 167 0.75 -4.97 8.78
CA PRO A 167 -0.05 -5.20 7.57
C PRO A 167 0.32 -4.23 6.45
N VAL A 168 0.10 -4.63 5.19
CA VAL A 168 0.38 -3.78 4.00
C VAL A 168 -0.38 -2.45 4.03
N SER A 169 -1.56 -2.42 4.65
CA SER A 169 -2.35 -1.19 4.86
C SER A 169 -1.66 -0.14 5.73
N PHE A 170 -0.53 -0.48 6.38
CA PHE A 170 0.36 0.50 6.99
C PHE A 170 0.77 1.62 6.02
N LEU A 171 0.91 1.32 4.72
CA LEU A 171 1.30 2.31 3.71
C LEU A 171 0.33 3.48 3.57
N ASP A 172 -0.93 3.34 3.97
CA ASP A 172 -1.90 4.45 4.02
C ASP A 172 -1.46 5.57 4.97
N LYS A 173 -0.66 5.21 5.98
CA LYS A 173 -0.18 6.09 7.07
C LYS A 173 1.34 6.13 7.16
N TYR A 174 2.02 5.63 6.13
CA TYR A 174 3.48 5.55 6.14
C TYR A 174 4.08 6.95 6.01
N ASN A 175 4.80 7.35 7.06
CA ASN A 175 5.63 8.53 7.08
C ASN A 175 7.12 8.13 7.02
N PRO A 176 7.85 8.51 5.95
CA PRO A 176 9.26 8.15 5.77
C PRO A 176 10.19 8.86 6.76
N ALA A 177 9.74 9.88 7.48
CA ALA A 177 10.51 10.49 8.57
C ALA A 177 10.39 9.70 9.88
N GLN A 178 9.28 8.98 10.08
CA GLN A 178 9.00 8.22 11.31
C GLN A 178 9.46 6.76 11.21
N PHE A 179 9.30 6.15 10.04
CA PHE A 179 9.58 4.73 9.84
C PHE A 179 10.51 4.47 8.66
N GLU A 180 11.20 3.34 8.73
CA GLU A 180 11.98 2.76 7.64
C GLU A 180 11.33 1.43 7.22
N ILE A 181 11.12 1.23 5.92
CA ILE A 181 10.66 -0.04 5.35
C ILE A 181 11.89 -0.88 5.01
N LEU A 182 12.01 -2.03 5.65
CA LEU A 182 13.12 -2.96 5.46
C LEU A 182 12.82 -3.97 4.35
N GLY A 183 11.58 -4.46 4.25
CA GLY A 183 11.18 -5.45 3.27
C GLY A 183 9.75 -5.97 3.47
N SER A 184 9.45 -7.14 2.89
CA SER A 184 8.19 -7.86 3.09
C SER A 184 8.41 -9.36 3.07
N ASN A 185 7.57 -10.13 3.78
CA ASN A 185 7.72 -11.59 3.93
C ASN A 185 7.33 -12.43 2.69
N ARG A 186 6.84 -11.81 1.61
CA ARG A 186 6.39 -12.49 0.37
C ARG A 186 6.69 -11.66 -0.89
N GLY A 187 7.91 -11.11 -1.02
CA GLY A 187 8.33 -10.22 -2.12
C GLY A 187 9.38 -10.82 -3.06
N VAL A 188 9.57 -10.20 -4.22
CA VAL A 188 10.58 -10.57 -5.22
C VAL A 188 11.80 -9.66 -5.10
N ASP A 189 12.99 -10.23 -5.33
CA ASP A 189 14.33 -9.68 -5.08
C ASP A 189 14.63 -9.46 -3.59
N GLN A 190 14.95 -10.61 -3.03
CA GLN A 190 15.75 -10.87 -1.84
C GLN A 190 16.76 -9.74 -1.61
N ASP A 191 16.70 -9.10 -0.45
CA ASP A 191 17.89 -8.49 0.15
C ASP A 191 19.09 -9.44 -0.05
N PRO A 192 20.29 -8.96 -0.43
CA PRO A 192 21.51 -9.75 -0.51
C PRO A 192 21.71 -10.74 0.67
N ASN A 193 21.19 -10.41 1.85
CA ASN A 193 21.26 -11.20 3.08
C ASN A 193 20.07 -12.17 3.30
N LYS A 194 19.15 -12.29 2.34
CA LYS A 194 17.98 -13.21 2.34
C LYS A 194 17.01 -13.08 3.55
N ILE A 195 17.04 -11.96 4.27
CA ILE A 195 16.32 -11.76 5.53
C ILE A 195 14.79 -11.84 5.37
N TYR A 196 14.24 -11.41 4.23
CA TYR A 196 12.80 -11.20 4.06
C TYR A 196 12.09 -12.20 3.14
N GLY A 197 12.85 -13.06 2.44
CA GLY A 197 12.33 -13.84 1.31
C GLY A 197 11.57 -15.12 1.66
N LYS A 198 11.47 -15.48 2.93
CA LYS A 198 10.72 -16.65 3.41
C LYS A 198 9.44 -16.16 4.07
N GLY A 199 8.33 -16.88 3.86
CA GLY A 199 7.10 -16.68 4.62
C GLY A 199 7.40 -16.57 6.12
N SER A 200 6.63 -15.77 6.85
CA SER A 200 6.84 -15.63 8.30
C SER A 200 5.88 -16.53 9.05
N TYR A 201 6.35 -17.18 10.11
CA TYR A 201 5.57 -18.18 10.83
C TYR A 201 5.30 -17.75 12.27
N LEU A 202 4.06 -17.99 12.71
CA LEU A 202 3.64 -17.91 14.11
C LEU A 202 2.89 -19.20 14.44
N ASN A 203 3.30 -19.87 15.52
CA ASN A 203 2.66 -21.10 15.99
C ASN A 203 2.55 -22.15 14.87
N GLY A 204 3.62 -22.34 14.10
CA GLY A 204 3.70 -23.25 12.95
C GLY A 204 2.87 -22.86 11.72
N LYS A 205 2.20 -21.70 11.72
CA LYS A 205 1.37 -21.22 10.61
C LYS A 205 1.99 -20.02 9.93
N GLU A 206 2.05 -20.07 8.60
CA GLU A 206 2.50 -18.92 7.83
C GLU A 206 1.48 -17.78 7.95
N VAL A 207 1.94 -16.59 8.33
CA VAL A 207 1.08 -15.41 8.37
C VAL A 207 0.84 -14.85 6.96
N TYR A 208 -0.23 -14.06 6.85
CA TYR A 208 -0.47 -13.22 5.68
C TYR A 208 0.69 -12.25 5.43
N LYS A 209 0.64 -11.57 4.28
CA LYS A 209 1.68 -10.63 3.89
C LYS A 209 1.92 -9.55 4.96
N ARG A 210 3.19 -9.34 5.28
CA ARG A 210 3.68 -8.33 6.24
C ARG A 210 4.75 -7.48 5.59
N LEU A 211 4.72 -6.19 5.92
CA LEU A 211 5.83 -5.28 5.71
C LEU A 211 6.67 -5.28 6.98
N PHE A 212 7.98 -5.35 6.83
CA PHE A 212 8.90 -5.22 7.95
C PHE A 212 9.38 -3.79 8.04
N ILE A 213 9.14 -3.19 9.21
CA ILE A 213 9.47 -1.80 9.47
C ILE A 213 10.28 -1.65 10.76
N LYS A 214 10.94 -0.50 10.86
CA LYS A 214 11.61 -0.05 12.08
C LYS A 214 11.34 1.44 12.29
N HIS A 215 11.33 1.90 13.53
CA HIS A 215 11.37 3.33 13.82
C HIS A 215 12.66 3.94 13.29
N LYS A 216 12.57 5.09 12.62
CA LYS A 216 13.75 5.90 12.36
C LYS A 216 14.21 6.50 13.67
N LYS A 217 15.50 6.31 13.98
CA LYS A 217 16.13 7.03 15.08
C LYS A 217 16.06 8.52 14.72
N VAL A 218 15.42 9.33 15.56
CA VAL A 218 15.56 10.78 15.49
C VAL A 218 17.05 11.04 15.72
N LYS A 219 17.75 11.58 14.72
CA LYS A 219 19.11 12.09 14.94
C LYS A 219 18.96 13.19 15.99
N LYS A 220 19.46 12.93 17.20
CA LYS A 220 19.68 13.98 18.20
C LYS A 220 20.72 14.96 17.69
#